data_AF-A0A7Y1VB25-F1
#
_entry.id   AF-A0A7Y1VB25-F1
#
_cell.length_a   1.000
_cell.length_b   1.000
_cell.length_c   1.000
_cell.angle_alpha   90.00
_cell.angle_beta   90.00
_cell.angle_gamma   90.00
#
_symmetry.space_group_name_H-M   'P 1'
#
loop_
_entity.id
_entity.type
_entity.pdbx_description
1 polymer ?
#
loop_
_entity_poly.entity_id
_entity_poly.type
_entity_poly.pdbx_seq_one_letter_code
_entity_poly.pdbx_strand_id
1 'polypeptide(L)' 'MVKFKSLLICLMAFGTLFGQNGLPEDYLSKEFHKERRDALRAKMPRNSIATFFANPVRNRSNDVQYIYHQDPDFY' A
#
# COMPACT_ATOMS: atom_id res chain seq x y z
N MET A 1 -24.48 35.56 16.32
CA MET A 1 -24.21 35.68 14.87
C MET A 1 -22.77 35.36 14.47
N VAL A 2 -21.75 35.85 15.21
CA VAL A 2 -20.33 35.60 14.90
C VAL A 2 -19.93 34.12 14.99
N LYS A 3 -20.43 33.39 16.00
CA LYS A 3 -20.15 31.94 16.14
C LYS A 3 -20.68 31.10 14.97
N PHE A 4 -21.82 31.48 14.38
CA PHE A 4 -22.40 30.78 13.23
C PHE A 4 -21.59 31.02 11.95
N LYS A 5 -21.10 32.26 11.74
CA LYS A 5 -20.17 32.56 10.65
C LYS A 5 -18.84 31.83 10.82
N SER A 6 -18.32 31.77 12.04
CA SER A 6 -17.08 31.03 12.35
C SER A 6 -17.22 29.52 12.09
N LEU A 7 -18.38 28.95 12.42
CA LEU A 7 -18.69 27.54 12.16
C LEU A 7 -18.77 27.25 10.65
N LEU A 8 -19.40 28.14 9.89
CA LEU A 8 -19.53 28.01 8.44
C LEU A 8 -18.16 28.08 7.73
N ILE A 9 -17.27 28.97 8.18
CA ILE A 9 -15.89 29.06 7.67
C ILE A 9 -15.10 27.77 7.97
N CYS A 10 -15.27 27.21 9.16
CA CYS A 10 -14.62 25.96 9.54
C CYS A 10 -15.11 24.76 8.69
N LEU A 11 -16.41 24.73 8.38
CA LEU A 11 -17.02 23.69 7.55
C LEU A 11 -16.53 23.75 6.09
N MET A 12 -16.37 24.96 5.53
CA MET A 12 -15.84 25.15 4.17
C MET A 12 -14.34 24.79 4.07
N ALA A 13 -13.56 25.05 5.12
CA ALA A 13 -12.14 24.69 5.16
C ALA A 13 -11.90 23.17 5.22
N PHE A 14 -12.86 22.38 5.73
CA PHE A 14 -12.76 20.92 5.75
C PHE A 14 -12.93 20.27 4.37
N GLY A 15 -13.70 20.89 3.48
CA GLY A 15 -14.00 20.34 2.14
C GLY A 15 -12.80 20.37 1.17
N THR A 16 -11.75 21.13 1.47
CA THR A 16 -10.56 21.28 0.62
C THR A 16 -9.33 20.50 1.13
N LEU A 17 -9.46 19.71 2.19
CA LEU A 17 -8.35 18.96 2.80
C LEU A 17 -7.99 17.64 2.10
N PHE A 18 -8.61 17.32 0.97
CA PHE A 18 -8.30 16.10 0.21
C PHE A 18 -7.05 16.30 -0.65
N GLY A 19 -5.87 15.99 -0.09
CA GLY A 19 -4.58 16.02 -0.78
C GLY A 19 -4.16 14.71 -1.45
N GLN A 20 -5.00 13.67 -1.39
CA GLN A 20 -4.70 12.33 -1.92
C GLN A 20 -5.15 12.21 -3.38
N ASN A 21 -4.62 13.07 -4.25
CA ASN A 21 -4.85 12.95 -5.70
C ASN A 21 -3.81 12.00 -6.32
N GLY A 22 -4.25 11.08 -7.17
CA GLY A 22 -3.37 10.20 -7.94
C GLY A 22 -2.90 8.94 -7.19
N LEU A 23 -3.62 8.51 -6.16
CA LEU A 23 -3.44 7.15 -5.67
C LEU A 23 -3.89 6.16 -6.75
N PRO A 24 -3.10 5.12 -7.06
CA PRO A 24 -3.55 4.02 -7.89
C PRO A 24 -4.86 3.44 -7.34
N GLU A 25 -5.83 3.17 -8.20
CA GLU A 25 -7.10 2.54 -7.82
C GLU A 25 -7.12 1.03 -8.13
N ASP A 26 -6.06 0.54 -8.79
CA ASP A 26 -5.89 -0.83 -9.28
C ASP A 26 -5.23 -1.78 -8.25
N TYR A 27 -5.28 -1.42 -6.96
CA TYR A 27 -4.76 -2.28 -5.91
C TYR A 27 -5.55 -3.57 -5.79
N LEU A 28 -4.82 -4.68 -5.62
CA LEU A 28 -5.40 -5.95 -5.28
C LEU A 28 -5.99 -5.91 -3.86
N SER A 29 -7.13 -6.57 -3.67
CA SER A 29 -7.79 -6.63 -2.37
C SER A 29 -7.00 -7.49 -1.38
N LYS A 30 -7.19 -7.24 -0.09
CA LYS A 30 -6.61 -8.09 0.95
C LYS A 30 -7.07 -9.56 0.84
N GLU A 31 -8.29 -9.78 0.35
CA GLU A 31 -8.87 -11.09 0.06
C GLU A 31 -8.07 -11.82 -1.02
N PHE A 32 -7.73 -11.13 -2.12
CA PHE A 32 -6.91 -11.70 -3.20
C PHE A 32 -5.58 -12.26 -2.67
N HIS A 33 -4.84 -11.49 -1.86
CA HIS A 33 -3.58 -11.96 -1.30
C HIS A 33 -3.76 -13.11 -0.29
N LYS A 34 -4.88 -13.12 0.46
CA LYS A 34 -5.20 -14.20 1.40
C LYS A 34 -5.41 -15.52 0.65
N GLU A 35 -6.20 -15.51 -0.41
CA GLU A 35 -6.50 -16.70 -1.21
C GLU A 35 -5.24 -17.33 -1.82
N ARG A 36 -4.29 -16.52 -2.29
CA ARG A 36 -2.99 -17.02 -2.79
C ARG A 36 -2.16 -17.71 -1.72
N ARG A 37 -2.10 -17.15 -0.51
CA ARG A 37 -1.41 -17.79 0.63
C ARG A 37 -2.05 -19.11 1.03
N ASP A 38 -3.38 -19.18 0.98
CA ASP A 38 -4.12 -20.41 1.30
C ASP A 38 -3.88 -21.48 0.24
N ALA A 39 -3.85 -21.10 -1.05
CA ALA A 39 -3.50 -21.98 -2.16
C ALA A 39 -2.05 -22.50 -2.07
N LEU A 40 -1.10 -21.68 -1.64
CA LEU A 40 0.27 -22.09 -1.35
C LEU A 40 0.29 -23.12 -0.21
N ARG A 41 -0.34 -22.81 0.93
CA ARG A 41 -0.39 -23.70 2.10
C ARG A 41 -1.01 -25.06 1.79
N ALA A 42 -2.01 -25.12 0.92
CA ALA A 42 -2.61 -26.38 0.48
C ALA A 42 -1.61 -27.31 -0.24
N LYS A 43 -0.54 -26.75 -0.81
CA LYS A 43 0.56 -27.49 -1.48
C LYS A 43 1.74 -27.76 -0.56
N MET A 44 1.79 -27.19 0.64
CA MET A 44 2.93 -27.31 1.54
C MET A 44 2.93 -28.66 2.28
N PRO A 45 4.09 -29.31 2.44
CA PRO A 45 4.23 -30.47 3.32
C PRO A 45 3.88 -30.13 4.77
N ARG A 46 3.45 -31.14 5.53
CA ARG A 46 3.23 -30.99 6.98
C ARG A 46 4.53 -30.54 7.66
N ASN A 47 4.43 -29.61 8.61
CA ASN A 47 5.55 -29.07 9.39
C ASN A 47 6.64 -28.38 8.54
N SER A 48 6.26 -27.77 7.43
CA SER A 48 7.17 -26.97 6.60
C SER A 48 6.98 -25.47 6.81
N ILE A 49 7.98 -24.69 6.39
CA ILE A 49 8.00 -23.23 6.44
C ILE A 49 8.28 -22.72 5.03
N ALA A 50 7.57 -21.67 4.63
CA ALA A 50 7.88 -20.90 3.43
C ALA A 50 8.30 -19.49 3.87
N THR A 51 9.39 -18.98 3.33
CA THR A 51 9.93 -17.65 3.61
C THR A 51 10.05 -16.89 2.30
N PHE A 52 9.48 -15.69 2.27
CA PHE A 52 9.54 -14.78 1.13
C PHE A 52 10.26 -13.51 1.58
N PHE A 53 11.14 -13.00 0.72
CA PHE A 53 11.91 -11.81 1.00
C PHE A 53 11.44 -10.68 0.10
N ALA A 54 11.36 -9.48 0.66
CA ALA A 54 11.20 -8.29 -0.14
C ALA A 54 12.45 -8.06 -1.00
N ASN A 55 12.27 -7.52 -2.20
CA ASN A 55 13.39 -7.09 -3.02
C ASN A 55 14.20 -6.02 -2.29
N PRO A 56 15.54 -5.99 -2.44
CA PRO A 56 16.35 -4.90 -1.94
C PRO A 56 16.20 -3.67 -2.83
N VAL A 57 16.44 -2.50 -2.25
CA VAL A 57 16.63 -1.30 -3.07
C VAL A 57 17.96 -1.41 -3.80
N ARG A 58 17.95 -1.20 -5.12
CA ARG A 58 19.13 -1.40 -5.96
C ARG A 58 19.84 -0.08 -6.21
N ASN A 59 21.15 -0.05 -5.97
CA ASN A 59 21.98 1.10 -6.31
C ASN A 59 22.10 1.21 -7.83
N ARG A 60 21.88 2.42 -8.37
CA ARG A 60 22.11 2.74 -9.77
C ARG A 60 23.49 3.37 -9.96
N SER A 61 23.86 4.31 -9.11
CA SER A 61 25.19 4.94 -9.10
C SER A 61 25.35 5.78 -7.84
N ASN A 62 26.39 5.54 -7.04
CA ASN A 62 26.66 6.26 -5.78
C ASN A 62 25.44 6.33 -4.84
N ASP A 63 24.84 7.51 -4.71
CA ASP A 63 23.67 7.84 -3.90
C ASP A 63 22.33 7.75 -4.68
N VAL A 64 22.38 7.43 -5.97
CA VAL A 64 21.21 7.30 -6.83
C VAL A 64 20.73 5.85 -6.85
N GLN A 65 19.46 5.63 -6.51
CA GLN A 65 18.81 4.31 -6.51
C GLN A 65 17.91 4.13 -7.73
N TYR A 66 17.68 2.88 -8.14
CA TYR A 66 16.62 2.55 -9.08
C TYR A 66 15.24 2.73 -8.44
N ILE A 67 14.21 2.94 -9.28
CA ILE A 67 12.83 2.87 -8.81
C ILE A 67 12.60 1.47 -8.24
N TYR A 68 12.06 1.43 -7.02
CA TYR A 68 11.83 0.19 -6.33
C TYR A 68 10.81 -0.66 -7.09
N HIS A 69 11.14 -1.94 -7.28
CA HIS A 69 10.23 -2.94 -7.81
C HIS A 69 10.24 -4.13 -6.87
N GLN A 70 9.09 -4.42 -6.28
CA GLN A 70 8.94 -5.55 -5.37
C GLN A 70 9.15 -6.88 -6.11
N ASP A 71 9.57 -7.92 -5.37
CA ASP A 71 9.57 -9.27 -5.88
C ASP A 71 8.11 -9.73 -6.13
N PRO A 72 7.76 -10.21 -7.33
CA PRO A 72 6.38 -10.58 -7.65
C PRO A 72 5.81 -11.74 -6.81
N ASP A 73 6.65 -12.60 -6.24
CA ASP A 73 6.19 -13.67 -5.35
C ASP A 73 5.91 -13.12 -3.94
N PHE A 74 6.57 -12.04 -3.54
CA PHE A 74 6.29 -11.34 -2.28
C PHE A 74 5.10 -10.37 -2.36
N TYR A 75 4.86 -9.74 -3.52
CA TYR A 75 3.77 -8.78 -3.76
C TYR A 75 2.39 -9.45 -3.72
#